data_AF-A0A1A9A4I2-F1
#
_entry.id   AF-A0A1A9A4I2-F1
#
_cell.length_a   1.000
_cell.length_b   1.000
_cell.length_c   1.000
_cell.angle_alpha   90.00
_cell.angle_beta   90.00
_cell.angle_gamma   90.00
#
_symmetry.space_group_name_H-M   'P 1'
#
loop_
_entity.id
_entity.type
_entity.pdbx_description
1 polymer ?
#
loop_
_entity_poly.entity_id
_entity_poly.type
_entity_poly.pdbx_seq_one_letter_code
_entity_poly.pdbx_strand_id
1 'polypeptide(L)'
;MTNSIHVNDLPSKKYNDELKEQIHYQEIVQNIESETFAPEDKFWSTTLHKYLEEYISKYVDTWSVSNDKKRCRDLNNILDSIIKKIKNKKTYDESYNLTIGYINNSATSHLRVNTHECIRESKLTTHYNDIEYMKKIDDLCEDIDYIKNRISEINSVKCEEIKNYIEQQITELENIYRTSDNKYSDILEYYGFKSFDDFDDISENIKSKCKEGTEASTLAGNQGEMSQHSGRYASIGAAISLSGILSIFIFLYKTTNLGSILNTLIQNKTKFGKNLSDEEYHETLEDISGSSHSVAYNVLYNTSGDY
;
A
#
# COMPACT_ATOMS: atom_id res chain seq x y z
N MET A 1 -22.23 -27.10 -0.12
CA MET A 1 -22.00 -25.68 -0.45
C MET A 1 -20.51 -25.54 -0.62
N THR A 2 -20.03 -25.37 -1.85
CA THR A 2 -18.61 -25.11 -2.12
C THR A 2 -18.32 -23.65 -1.74
N ASN A 3 -17.42 -23.42 -0.79
CA ASN A 3 -16.92 -22.09 -0.47
C ASN A 3 -16.20 -21.57 -1.71
N SER A 4 -16.83 -20.65 -2.44
CA SER A 4 -16.21 -19.99 -3.59
C SER A 4 -15.15 -19.02 -3.09
N ILE A 5 -14.03 -18.95 -3.79
CA ILE A 5 -13.01 -17.91 -3.55
C ILE A 5 -13.60 -16.55 -3.95
N HIS A 6 -13.44 -15.56 -3.08
CA HIS A 6 -13.71 -14.14 -3.32
C HIS A 6 -12.40 -13.35 -3.44
N VAL A 7 -12.47 -12.14 -4.01
CA VAL A 7 -11.30 -11.25 -4.09
C VAL A 7 -10.71 -10.91 -2.71
N ASN A 8 -11.53 -10.89 -1.65
CA ASN A 8 -11.08 -10.65 -0.28
C ASN A 8 -10.48 -11.91 0.38
N ASP A 9 -10.67 -13.09 -0.22
CA ASP A 9 -10.01 -14.32 0.21
C ASP A 9 -8.60 -14.45 -0.39
N LEU A 10 -8.24 -13.57 -1.33
CA LEU A 10 -6.88 -13.51 -1.86
C LEU A 10 -5.90 -13.18 -0.73
N PRO A 11 -4.82 -13.97 -0.57
CA PRO A 11 -3.91 -13.84 0.55
C PRO A 11 -3.36 -12.42 0.73
N SER A 12 -2.98 -11.75 -0.36
CA SER A 12 -2.36 -10.43 -0.27
C SER A 12 -3.30 -9.40 0.37
N LYS A 13 -4.60 -9.47 0.08
CA LYS A 13 -5.62 -8.59 0.69
C LYS A 13 -5.91 -9.00 2.12
N LYS A 14 -6.27 -10.28 2.30
CA LYS A 14 -6.71 -10.82 3.59
C LYS A 14 -5.70 -10.51 4.69
N TYR A 15 -4.43 -10.85 4.47
CA TYR A 15 -3.41 -10.72 5.50
C TYR A 15 -2.85 -9.29 5.62
N ASN A 16 -2.91 -8.48 4.55
CA ASN A 16 -2.57 -7.07 4.65
C ASN A 16 -3.62 -6.28 5.44
N ASP A 17 -4.90 -6.60 5.27
CA ASP A 17 -5.98 -5.96 6.03
C ASP A 17 -5.89 -6.36 7.51
N GLU A 18 -5.67 -7.64 7.80
CA GLU A 18 -5.39 -8.11 9.16
C GLU A 18 -4.19 -7.39 9.77
N LEU A 19 -3.04 -7.36 9.08
CA LEU A 19 -1.84 -6.68 9.56
C LEU A 19 -2.13 -5.19 9.87
N LYS A 20 -2.78 -4.46 8.96
CA LYS A 20 -3.10 -3.03 9.15
C LYS A 20 -4.05 -2.79 10.31
N GLU A 21 -5.05 -3.65 10.47
CA GLU A 21 -6.01 -3.56 11.57
C GLU A 21 -5.30 -3.80 12.90
N GLN A 22 -4.53 -4.88 13.02
CA GLN A 22 -3.93 -5.30 14.28
C GLN A 22 -2.79 -4.38 14.74
N ILE A 23 -2.03 -3.76 13.83
CA ILE A 23 -1.02 -2.75 14.21
C ILE A 23 -1.60 -1.34 14.35
N HIS A 24 -2.91 -1.17 14.19
CA HIS A 24 -3.58 0.13 14.21
C HIS A 24 -2.97 1.14 13.22
N TYR A 25 -2.74 0.69 11.97
CA TYR A 25 -2.02 1.46 10.96
C TYR A 25 -2.57 2.88 10.73
N GLN A 26 -3.90 3.06 10.78
CA GLN A 26 -4.52 4.38 10.61
C GLN A 26 -4.14 5.36 11.72
N GLU A 27 -4.06 4.90 12.97
CA GLU A 27 -3.64 5.72 14.10
C GLU A 27 -2.17 6.12 13.97
N ILE A 28 -1.32 5.20 13.51
CA ILE A 28 0.10 5.49 13.22
C ILE A 28 0.20 6.59 12.17
N VAL A 29 -0.53 6.47 11.06
CA VAL A 29 -0.52 7.49 9.99
C VAL A 29 -1.03 8.84 10.50
N GLN A 30 -2.10 8.87 11.30
CA GLN A 30 -2.61 10.11 11.91
C GLN A 30 -1.58 10.78 12.81
N ASN A 31 -0.84 10.00 13.61
CA ASN A 31 0.25 10.53 14.43
C ASN A 31 1.37 11.13 13.56
N ILE A 32 1.74 10.47 12.46
CA ILE A 32 2.76 10.99 11.51
C ILE A 32 2.29 12.27 10.83
N GLU A 33 1.02 12.35 10.46
CA GLU A 33 0.44 13.49 9.73
C GLU A 33 0.08 14.67 10.65
N SER A 34 0.09 14.47 11.98
CA SER A 34 -0.17 15.52 12.95
C SER A 34 0.79 16.70 12.83
N GLU A 35 0.24 17.92 12.99
CA GLU A 35 1.00 19.16 13.12
C GLU A 35 1.87 19.16 14.38
N THR A 36 1.50 18.37 15.40
CA THR A 36 2.22 18.24 16.67
C THR A 36 3.10 16.99 16.73
N PHE A 37 3.53 16.45 15.59
CA PHE A 37 4.41 15.27 15.56
C PHE A 37 5.67 15.55 16.40
N ALA A 38 5.81 14.82 17.51
CA ALA A 38 6.94 14.90 18.41
C ALA A 38 7.69 13.54 18.42
N PRO A 39 8.98 13.51 18.12
CA PRO A 39 9.74 12.25 18.09
C PRO A 39 9.86 11.57 19.44
N GLU A 40 9.85 12.35 20.52
CA GLU A 40 9.91 11.91 21.91
C GLU A 40 8.53 11.52 22.47
N ASP A 41 7.46 11.63 21.67
CA ASP A 41 6.13 11.23 22.11
C ASP A 41 6.13 9.77 22.56
N LYS A 42 5.50 9.51 23.71
CA LYS A 42 5.39 8.17 24.28
C LYS A 42 4.69 7.20 23.35
N PHE A 43 3.87 7.67 22.42
CA PHE A 43 3.23 6.86 21.39
C PHE A 43 4.24 5.92 20.71
N TRP A 44 5.41 6.43 20.31
CA TRP A 44 6.40 5.64 19.57
C TRP A 44 7.09 4.58 20.42
N SER A 45 7.44 4.92 21.66
CA SER A 45 8.19 4.04 22.57
C SER A 45 7.29 3.08 23.35
N THR A 46 5.99 3.36 23.47
CA THR A 46 5.07 2.57 24.31
C THR A 46 3.89 2.02 23.52
N THR A 47 3.06 2.88 22.91
CA THR A 47 1.84 2.45 22.21
C THR A 47 2.15 1.60 20.99
N LEU A 48 3.00 2.09 20.08
CA LEU A 48 3.44 1.33 18.91
C LEU A 48 4.18 0.05 19.32
N HIS A 49 4.98 0.12 20.40
CA HIS A 49 5.67 -1.05 20.93
C HIS A 49 4.68 -2.17 21.26
N LYS A 50 3.63 -1.82 22.01
CA LYS A 50 2.55 -2.73 22.38
C LYS A 50 1.76 -3.25 21.17
N TYR A 51 1.43 -2.41 20.19
CA TYR A 51 0.74 -2.86 18.98
C TYR A 51 1.54 -3.93 18.21
N LEU A 52 2.86 -3.75 18.12
CA LEU A 52 3.74 -4.73 17.50
C LEU A 52 3.88 -6.00 18.35
N GLU A 53 3.97 -5.87 19.68
CA GLU A 53 3.95 -7.02 20.60
C GLU A 53 2.70 -7.88 20.41
N GLU A 54 1.52 -7.26 20.46
CA GLU A 54 0.23 -7.93 20.38
C GLU A 54 0.05 -8.61 19.02
N TYR A 55 0.40 -7.94 17.92
CA TYR A 55 0.37 -8.56 16.59
C TYR A 55 1.35 -9.73 16.48
N ILE A 56 2.64 -9.52 16.81
CA ILE A 56 3.68 -10.53 16.61
C ILE A 56 3.42 -11.76 17.49
N SER A 57 3.15 -11.58 18.78
CA SER A 57 2.92 -12.69 19.72
C SER A 57 1.68 -13.52 19.38
N LYS A 58 0.65 -12.90 18.82
CA LYS A 58 -0.61 -13.58 18.50
C LYS A 58 -0.60 -14.27 17.14
N TYR A 59 0.05 -13.70 16.14
CA TYR A 59 -0.12 -14.11 14.75
C TYR A 59 1.06 -14.90 14.17
N VAL A 60 2.28 -14.76 14.68
CA VAL A 60 3.47 -15.40 14.12
C VAL A 60 3.33 -16.92 13.98
N ASP A 61 2.79 -17.61 14.99
CA ASP A 61 2.59 -19.07 14.96
C ASP A 61 1.62 -19.51 13.85
N THR A 62 0.71 -18.62 13.45
CA THR A 62 -0.29 -18.87 12.40
C THR A 62 0.21 -18.56 11.01
N TRP A 63 1.34 -17.85 10.87
CA TRP A 63 1.83 -17.43 9.56
C TRP A 63 2.14 -18.62 8.63
N SER A 64 2.60 -19.74 9.19
CA SER A 64 2.88 -20.99 8.47
C SER A 64 1.66 -21.58 7.75
N VAL A 65 0.44 -21.27 8.21
CA VAL A 65 -0.82 -21.68 7.55
C VAL A 65 -1.02 -20.92 6.22
N SER A 66 -0.37 -19.76 6.07
CA SER A 66 -0.40 -18.95 4.86
C SER A 66 0.94 -19.06 4.12
N ASN A 67 1.90 -18.20 4.47
CA ASN A 67 3.25 -18.14 3.93
C ASN A 67 4.08 -17.31 4.90
N ASP A 68 4.83 -17.97 5.79
CA ASP A 68 5.57 -17.35 6.89
C ASP A 68 6.57 -16.28 6.44
N LYS A 69 7.37 -16.58 5.41
CA LYS A 69 8.32 -15.65 4.82
C LYS A 69 7.61 -14.45 4.20
N LYS A 70 6.48 -14.65 3.53
CA LYS A 70 5.68 -13.55 2.97
C LYS A 70 5.08 -12.67 4.06
N ARG A 71 4.50 -13.24 5.13
CA ARG A 71 4.00 -12.45 6.28
C ARG A 71 5.11 -11.65 6.95
N CYS A 72 6.31 -12.22 7.07
CA CYS A 72 7.49 -11.49 7.53
C CYS A 72 7.88 -10.32 6.61
N ARG A 73 7.86 -10.52 5.28
CA ARG A 73 8.12 -9.45 4.29
C ARG A 73 7.05 -8.37 4.34
N ASP A 74 5.78 -8.73 4.52
CA ASP A 74 4.67 -7.77 4.68
C ASP A 74 4.87 -6.89 5.92
N LEU A 75 5.22 -7.49 7.06
CA LEU A 75 5.53 -6.74 8.28
C LEU A 75 6.73 -5.80 8.07
N ASN A 76 7.81 -6.27 7.47
CA ASN A 76 8.97 -5.41 7.18
C ASN A 76 8.60 -4.27 6.24
N ASN A 77 7.81 -4.54 5.19
CA ASN A 77 7.42 -3.55 4.21
C ASN A 77 6.48 -2.48 4.79
N ILE A 78 5.52 -2.85 5.64
CA ILE A 78 4.62 -1.85 6.26
C ILE A 78 5.40 -0.94 7.21
N LEU A 79 6.35 -1.47 7.97
CA LEU A 79 7.22 -0.68 8.84
C LEU A 79 8.15 0.23 8.04
N ASP A 80 8.69 -0.25 6.92
CA ASP A 80 9.45 0.57 5.99
C ASP A 80 8.59 1.67 5.36
N SER A 81 7.33 1.39 5.02
CA SER A 81 6.39 2.40 4.52
C SER A 81 6.09 3.47 5.58
N ILE A 82 5.93 3.08 6.84
CA ILE A 82 5.79 4.00 7.99
C ILE A 82 7.02 4.89 8.13
N ILE A 83 8.22 4.30 8.12
CA ILE A 83 9.49 5.05 8.22
C ILE A 83 9.68 6.00 7.03
N LYS A 84 9.35 5.56 5.81
CA LYS A 84 9.40 6.40 4.61
C LYS A 84 8.47 7.62 4.74
N LYS A 85 7.27 7.45 5.29
CA LYS A 85 6.35 8.57 5.57
C LYS A 85 6.96 9.59 6.55
N ILE A 86 7.59 9.11 7.62
CA ILE A 86 8.29 9.98 8.59
C ILE A 86 9.43 10.76 7.91
N LYS A 87 10.24 10.06 7.10
CA LYS A 87 11.37 10.66 6.35
C LYS A 87 10.92 11.70 5.32
N ASN A 88 9.74 11.54 4.74
CA ASN A 88 9.19 12.46 3.74
C ASN A 88 8.43 13.66 4.34
N LYS A 89 8.44 13.86 5.66
CA LYS A 89 7.88 15.10 6.24
C LYS A 89 8.64 16.32 5.69
N LYS A 90 7.90 17.39 5.36
CA LYS A 90 8.39 18.58 4.63
C LYS A 90 9.66 19.19 5.25
N THR A 91 9.73 19.19 6.58
CA THR A 91 10.92 19.55 7.36
C THR A 91 11.36 18.30 8.09
N TYR A 92 12.16 17.46 7.41
CA TYR A 92 12.80 16.34 8.08
C TYR A 92 13.74 16.88 9.16
N ASP A 93 13.59 16.34 10.37
CA ASP A 93 14.43 16.67 11.51
C ASP A 93 15.20 15.42 11.93
N GLU A 94 16.49 15.56 12.23
CA GLU A 94 17.31 14.42 12.68
C GLU A 94 16.78 13.77 13.96
N SER A 95 16.03 14.50 14.78
CA SER A 95 15.30 13.95 15.93
C SER A 95 14.32 12.84 15.52
N TYR A 96 13.85 12.81 14.27
CA TYR A 96 12.93 11.77 13.77
C TYR A 96 13.63 10.40 13.71
N ASN A 97 14.97 10.37 13.71
CA ASN A 97 15.73 9.13 13.85
C ASN A 97 15.41 8.41 15.17
N LEU A 98 15.02 9.13 16.23
CA LEU A 98 14.59 8.52 17.48
C LEU A 98 13.31 7.68 17.27
N THR A 99 12.32 8.24 16.59
CA THR A 99 11.09 7.52 16.22
C THR A 99 11.39 6.30 15.36
N ILE A 100 12.26 6.44 14.36
CA ILE A 100 12.70 5.34 13.50
C ILE A 100 13.40 4.25 14.33
N GLY A 101 14.21 4.65 15.30
CA GLY A 101 14.84 3.78 16.28
C GLY A 101 13.81 3.00 17.09
N TYR A 102 12.78 3.65 17.62
CA TYR A 102 11.70 2.98 18.35
C TYR A 102 10.97 1.94 17.49
N ILE A 103 10.61 2.29 16.24
CA ILE A 103 9.95 1.37 15.30
C ILE A 103 10.80 0.12 15.08
N ASN A 104 12.08 0.29 14.75
CA ASN A 104 12.97 -0.82 14.44
C ASN A 104 13.29 -1.68 15.67
N ASN A 105 13.55 -1.04 16.81
CA ASN A 105 13.87 -1.75 18.05
C ASN A 105 12.68 -2.56 18.55
N SER A 106 11.47 -2.01 18.48
CA SER A 106 10.26 -2.73 18.86
C SER A 106 10.09 -4.00 18.02
N ALA A 107 10.04 -3.86 16.69
CA ALA A 107 9.90 -5.00 15.79
C ALA A 107 11.02 -6.05 16.00
N THR A 108 12.28 -5.60 16.12
CA THR A 108 13.42 -6.48 16.38
C THR A 108 13.26 -7.26 17.68
N SER A 109 12.85 -6.60 18.76
CA SER A 109 12.71 -7.22 20.08
C SER A 109 11.64 -8.29 20.11
N HIS A 110 10.45 -8.01 19.55
CA HIS A 110 9.35 -8.97 19.55
C HIS A 110 9.58 -10.10 18.56
N LEU A 111 10.13 -9.83 17.37
CA LEU A 111 10.44 -10.90 16.41
C LEU A 111 11.45 -11.89 16.98
N ARG A 112 12.53 -11.42 17.59
CA ARG A 112 13.56 -12.28 18.21
C ARG A 112 13.02 -13.23 19.27
N VAL A 113 11.96 -12.82 19.98
CA VAL A 113 11.34 -13.63 21.03
C VAL A 113 10.38 -14.66 20.44
N ASN A 114 9.67 -14.32 19.36
CA ASN A 114 8.56 -15.12 18.84
C ASN A 114 8.92 -15.98 17.62
N THR A 115 10.03 -15.71 16.92
CA THR A 115 10.41 -16.48 15.73
C THR A 115 11.91 -16.38 15.41
N HIS A 116 12.43 -17.43 14.79
CA HIS A 116 13.77 -17.47 14.20
C HIS A 116 13.77 -17.28 12.68
N GLU A 117 12.61 -17.42 12.03
CA GLU A 117 12.46 -17.34 10.58
C GLU A 117 12.22 -15.90 10.08
N CYS A 118 11.77 -15.02 10.96
CA CYS A 118 11.54 -13.61 10.63
C CYS A 118 12.45 -12.69 11.44
N ILE A 119 13.16 -11.82 10.73
CA ILE A 119 13.95 -10.75 11.32
C ILE A 119 13.47 -9.39 10.80
N ARG A 120 13.65 -8.36 11.64
CA ARG A 120 13.48 -6.97 11.20
C ARG A 120 14.67 -6.60 10.34
N GLU A 121 14.46 -6.44 9.04
CA GLU A 121 15.46 -6.03 8.07
C GLU A 121 14.85 -4.97 7.13
N SER A 122 15.28 -3.72 7.30
CA SER A 122 14.79 -2.61 6.48
C SER A 122 15.45 -2.61 5.11
N LYS A 123 14.63 -2.52 4.07
CA LYS A 123 15.09 -2.37 2.69
C LYS A 123 15.12 -0.90 2.24
N LEU A 124 14.76 0.05 3.11
CA LEU A 124 14.67 1.47 2.74
C LEU A 124 15.99 2.11 2.30
N THR A 125 17.13 1.66 2.81
CA THR A 125 18.43 2.23 2.46
C THR A 125 18.80 1.97 1.00
N THR A 126 18.43 0.80 0.49
CA THR A 126 18.75 0.35 -0.87
C THR A 126 17.59 0.50 -1.85
N HIS A 127 16.34 0.46 -1.36
CA HIS A 127 15.12 0.41 -2.18
C HIS A 127 14.10 1.51 -1.83
N TYR A 128 14.56 2.68 -1.38
CA TYR A 128 13.70 3.79 -0.92
C TYR A 128 12.56 4.14 -1.91
N ASN A 129 12.90 4.29 -3.19
CA ASN A 129 11.96 4.67 -4.24
C ASN A 129 11.03 3.52 -4.66
N ASP A 130 11.39 2.30 -4.32
CA ASP A 130 10.83 1.09 -4.92
C ASP A 130 10.04 0.23 -3.93
N ILE A 131 10.11 0.56 -2.65
CA ILE A 131 9.51 -0.22 -1.57
C ILE A 131 8.01 -0.51 -1.79
N GLU A 132 7.29 0.43 -2.41
CA GLU A 132 5.87 0.29 -2.75
C GLU A 132 5.66 -0.68 -3.92
N TYR A 133 6.52 -0.61 -4.95
CA TYR A 133 6.47 -1.53 -6.08
C TYR A 133 6.91 -2.93 -5.69
N MET A 134 7.94 -3.07 -4.86
CA MET A 134 8.35 -4.36 -4.31
C MET A 134 7.20 -5.05 -3.58
N LYS A 135 6.43 -4.29 -2.77
CA LYS A 135 5.24 -4.84 -2.12
C LYS A 135 4.18 -5.27 -3.13
N LYS A 136 3.81 -4.39 -4.07
CA LYS A 136 2.76 -4.69 -5.05
C LYS A 136 3.11 -5.91 -5.91
N ILE A 137 4.37 -6.08 -6.28
CA ILE A 137 4.85 -7.22 -7.05
C ILE A 137 4.80 -8.49 -6.21
N ASP A 138 5.29 -8.45 -4.95
CA ASP A 138 5.22 -9.59 -4.03
C ASP A 138 3.77 -10.00 -3.72
N ASP A 139 2.86 -9.03 -3.59
CA ASP A 139 1.41 -9.23 -3.40
C ASP A 139 0.78 -9.88 -4.65
N LEU A 140 1.10 -9.39 -5.85
CA LEU A 140 0.61 -9.97 -7.10
C LEU A 140 1.10 -11.41 -7.28
N CYS A 141 2.37 -11.69 -6.98
CA CYS A 141 2.92 -13.03 -7.09
C CYS A 141 2.24 -14.00 -6.11
N GLU A 142 1.98 -13.58 -4.87
CA GLU A 142 1.27 -14.40 -3.88
C GLU A 142 -0.15 -14.74 -4.36
N ASP A 143 -0.88 -13.75 -4.87
CA ASP A 143 -2.25 -13.94 -5.35
C ASP A 143 -2.29 -14.85 -6.59
N ILE A 144 -1.36 -14.67 -7.52
CA ILE A 144 -1.24 -15.50 -8.72
C ILE A 144 -0.89 -16.95 -8.35
N ASP A 145 0.08 -17.17 -7.46
CA ASP A 145 0.44 -18.52 -7.00
C ASP A 145 -0.73 -19.21 -6.26
N TYR A 146 -1.45 -18.46 -5.43
CA TYR A 146 -2.65 -18.94 -4.75
C TYR A 146 -3.76 -19.35 -5.75
N ILE A 147 -4.04 -18.49 -6.73
CA ILE A 147 -5.08 -18.74 -7.75
C ILE A 147 -4.69 -19.91 -8.64
N LYS A 148 -3.45 -19.97 -9.12
CA LYS A 148 -2.94 -21.01 -10.03
C LYS A 148 -3.31 -22.41 -9.57
N ASN A 149 -3.19 -22.67 -8.27
CA ASN A 149 -3.47 -23.97 -7.68
C ASN A 149 -4.96 -24.22 -7.35
N ARG A 150 -5.82 -23.21 -7.51
CA ARG A 150 -7.22 -23.20 -7.05
C ARG A 150 -8.21 -22.66 -8.09
N ILE A 151 -7.82 -22.56 -9.37
CA ILE A 151 -8.70 -22.05 -10.44
C ILE A 151 -10.03 -22.80 -10.49
N SER A 152 -10.04 -24.10 -10.21
CA SER A 152 -11.26 -24.92 -10.18
C SER A 152 -12.22 -24.57 -9.04
N GLU A 153 -11.75 -23.95 -7.96
CA GLU A 153 -12.54 -23.51 -6.79
C GLU A 153 -13.25 -22.16 -7.02
N ILE A 154 -12.88 -21.45 -8.08
CA ILE A 154 -13.48 -20.16 -8.44
C ILE A 154 -14.85 -20.40 -9.08
N ASN A 155 -15.91 -19.87 -8.45
CA ASN A 155 -17.26 -19.86 -9.02
C ASN A 155 -17.34 -18.86 -10.19
N SER A 156 -18.06 -19.23 -11.24
CA SER A 156 -18.35 -18.39 -12.41
C SER A 156 -18.83 -16.98 -12.10
N VAL A 157 -19.72 -16.82 -11.12
CA VAL A 157 -20.31 -15.52 -10.75
C VAL A 157 -19.25 -14.58 -10.15
N LYS A 158 -18.24 -15.14 -9.48
CA LYS A 158 -17.18 -14.40 -8.78
C LYS A 158 -15.86 -14.36 -9.52
N CYS A 159 -15.76 -15.15 -10.59
CA CYS A 159 -14.61 -15.20 -11.47
C CYS A 159 -14.28 -13.83 -12.07
N GLU A 160 -15.29 -13.05 -12.48
CA GLU A 160 -15.06 -11.75 -13.11
C GLU A 160 -14.47 -10.72 -12.13
N GLU A 161 -14.83 -10.77 -10.84
CA GLU A 161 -14.25 -9.90 -9.80
C GLU A 161 -12.76 -10.19 -9.61
N ILE A 162 -12.37 -11.48 -9.54
CA ILE A 162 -10.98 -11.92 -9.40
C ILE A 162 -10.19 -11.57 -10.66
N LYS A 163 -10.75 -11.87 -11.84
CA LYS A 163 -10.14 -11.56 -13.14
C LYS A 163 -9.82 -10.07 -13.25
N ASN A 164 -10.81 -9.21 -13.02
CA ASN A 164 -10.63 -7.76 -13.13
C ASN A 164 -9.58 -7.24 -12.14
N TYR A 165 -9.53 -7.80 -10.92
CA TYR A 165 -8.51 -7.45 -9.95
C TYR A 165 -7.10 -7.82 -10.44
N ILE A 166 -6.89 -9.06 -10.91
CA ILE A 166 -5.58 -9.52 -11.40
C ILE A 166 -5.16 -8.75 -12.66
N GLU A 167 -6.06 -8.56 -13.64
CA GLU A 167 -5.77 -7.79 -14.85
C GLU A 167 -5.39 -6.34 -14.53
N GLN A 168 -6.06 -5.71 -13.56
CA GLN A 168 -5.72 -4.38 -13.09
C GLN A 168 -4.31 -4.36 -12.47
N GLN A 169 -3.98 -5.30 -11.59
CA GLN A 169 -2.65 -5.36 -10.96
C GLN A 169 -1.54 -5.57 -12.00
N ILE A 170 -1.74 -6.49 -12.96
CA ILE A 170 -0.80 -6.73 -14.06
C ILE A 170 -0.59 -5.44 -14.86
N THR A 171 -1.67 -4.79 -15.29
CA THR A 171 -1.60 -3.55 -16.08
C THR A 171 -0.88 -2.42 -15.33
N GLU A 172 -1.14 -2.28 -14.03
CA GLU A 172 -0.47 -1.27 -13.20
C GLU A 172 1.03 -1.52 -13.07
N LEU A 173 1.47 -2.79 -13.04
CA LEU A 173 2.85 -3.18 -12.74
C LEU A 173 3.71 -3.51 -13.97
N GLU A 174 3.10 -3.83 -15.11
CA GLU A 174 3.79 -4.29 -16.32
C GLU A 174 4.90 -3.33 -16.76
N ASN A 175 4.59 -2.02 -16.83
CA ASN A 175 5.55 -1.00 -17.25
C ASN A 175 6.70 -0.84 -16.24
N ILE A 176 6.41 -0.94 -14.94
CA ILE A 176 7.41 -0.84 -13.88
C ILE A 176 8.35 -2.03 -13.96
N TYR A 177 7.80 -3.23 -14.15
CA TYR A 177 8.60 -4.44 -14.28
C TYR A 177 9.47 -4.42 -15.54
N ARG A 178 8.90 -4.16 -16.72
CA ARG A 178 9.65 -4.19 -17.98
C ARG A 178 10.81 -3.19 -18.03
N THR A 179 10.71 -2.09 -17.31
CA THR A 179 11.78 -1.09 -17.20
C THR A 179 12.84 -1.43 -16.14
N SER A 180 12.61 -2.44 -15.32
CA SER A 180 13.50 -2.82 -14.21
C SER A 180 13.49 -4.32 -13.87
N ASP A 181 13.43 -5.16 -14.91
CA ASP A 181 13.22 -6.62 -14.83
C ASP A 181 14.07 -7.31 -13.74
N ASN A 182 15.39 -7.12 -13.80
CA ASN A 182 16.33 -7.74 -12.84
C ASN A 182 16.08 -7.36 -11.37
N LYS A 183 15.44 -6.22 -11.10
CA LYS A 183 15.28 -5.67 -9.75
C LYS A 183 14.24 -6.41 -8.91
N TYR A 184 13.33 -7.12 -9.57
CA TYR A 184 12.27 -7.88 -8.90
C TYR A 184 12.41 -9.39 -9.10
N SER A 185 13.50 -9.84 -9.74
CA SER A 185 13.79 -11.24 -10.02
C SER A 185 13.74 -12.11 -8.77
N ASP A 186 14.36 -11.70 -7.66
CA ASP A 186 14.33 -12.43 -6.38
C ASP A 186 12.89 -12.67 -5.86
N ILE A 187 11.98 -11.71 -6.10
CA ILE A 187 10.57 -11.83 -5.68
C ILE A 187 9.86 -12.85 -6.59
N LEU A 188 10.08 -12.78 -7.90
CA LEU A 188 9.49 -13.72 -8.86
C LEU A 188 9.98 -15.15 -8.60
N GLU A 189 11.29 -15.32 -8.43
CA GLU A 189 11.92 -16.62 -8.19
C GLU A 189 11.39 -17.28 -6.92
N TYR A 190 11.10 -16.49 -5.88
CA TYR A 190 10.50 -17.00 -4.64
C TYR A 190 9.18 -17.77 -4.88
N TYR A 191 8.38 -17.35 -5.87
CA TYR A 191 7.13 -18.02 -6.25
C TYR A 191 7.29 -18.93 -7.48
N GLY A 192 8.52 -19.12 -7.97
CA GLY A 192 8.81 -19.96 -9.13
C GLY A 192 8.45 -19.33 -10.48
N PHE A 193 8.31 -18.01 -10.55
CA PHE A 193 8.13 -17.27 -11.80
C PHE A 193 9.49 -16.84 -12.36
N LYS A 194 9.64 -16.90 -13.68
CA LYS A 194 10.82 -16.47 -14.45
C LYS A 194 10.67 -15.05 -14.96
N SER A 195 9.46 -14.66 -15.35
CA SER A 195 9.16 -13.30 -15.79
C SER A 195 7.69 -12.97 -15.57
N PHE A 196 7.32 -11.70 -15.79
CA PHE A 196 5.92 -11.29 -15.83
C PHE A 196 5.12 -11.97 -16.94
N ASP A 197 5.77 -12.50 -17.98
CA ASP A 197 5.06 -13.21 -19.05
C ASP A 197 4.42 -14.51 -18.52
N ASP A 198 4.94 -15.08 -17.42
CA ASP A 198 4.32 -16.23 -16.75
C ASP A 198 2.93 -15.90 -16.16
N PHE A 199 2.60 -14.60 -16.02
CA PHE A 199 1.28 -14.16 -15.55
C PHE A 199 0.22 -14.22 -16.65
N ASP A 200 0.63 -14.16 -17.94
CA ASP A 200 -0.29 -14.18 -19.07
C ASP A 200 -1.04 -15.52 -19.15
N ASP A 201 -0.31 -16.63 -19.00
CA ASP A 201 -0.89 -17.98 -18.99
C ASP A 201 -1.96 -18.13 -17.88
N ILE A 202 -1.69 -17.58 -16.70
CA ILE A 202 -2.63 -17.67 -15.56
C ILE A 202 -3.83 -16.75 -15.79
N SER A 203 -3.61 -15.56 -16.35
CA SER A 203 -4.69 -14.65 -16.76
C SER A 203 -5.61 -15.30 -17.81
N GLU A 204 -5.05 -16.00 -18.80
CA GLU A 204 -5.82 -16.76 -19.79
C GLU A 204 -6.62 -17.91 -19.19
N ASN A 205 -6.03 -18.63 -18.22
CA ASN A 205 -6.74 -19.68 -17.50
C ASN A 205 -7.92 -19.14 -16.68
N ILE A 206 -7.74 -18.01 -15.99
CA ILE A 206 -8.82 -17.33 -15.26
C ILE A 206 -9.92 -16.90 -16.24
N LYS A 207 -9.56 -16.27 -17.37
CA LYS A 207 -10.51 -15.86 -18.43
C LYS A 207 -11.32 -17.05 -18.94
N SER A 208 -10.67 -18.19 -19.18
CA SER A 208 -11.32 -19.40 -19.65
C SER A 208 -12.30 -19.93 -18.61
N LYS A 209 -11.92 -19.93 -17.33
CA LYS A 209 -12.80 -20.32 -16.22
C LYS A 209 -14.06 -19.46 -16.13
N CYS A 210 -13.93 -18.15 -16.34
CA CYS A 210 -15.07 -17.23 -16.30
C CYS A 210 -16.06 -17.50 -17.45
N LYS A 211 -15.57 -17.96 -18.61
CA LYS A 211 -16.41 -18.31 -19.78
C LYS A 211 -17.20 -19.60 -19.59
N GLU A 212 -16.57 -20.67 -19.06
CA GLU A 212 -17.25 -21.94 -18.73
C GLU A 212 -18.52 -21.70 -17.90
N GLY A 213 -18.39 -20.80 -16.94
CA GLY A 213 -19.47 -20.37 -16.06
C GLY A 213 -20.64 -19.70 -16.74
N THR A 214 -20.36 -18.91 -17.76
CA THR A 214 -21.36 -18.16 -18.53
C THR A 214 -22.11 -19.12 -19.47
N GLU A 215 -21.40 -20.06 -20.10
CA GLU A 215 -22.00 -21.08 -20.98
C GLU A 215 -22.83 -22.13 -20.22
N ALA A 216 -22.39 -22.54 -19.03
CA ALA A 216 -23.18 -23.42 -18.16
C ALA A 216 -24.48 -22.76 -17.70
N SER A 217 -24.45 -21.44 -17.42
CA SER A 217 -25.63 -20.69 -17.02
C SER A 217 -26.63 -20.47 -18.17
N THR A 218 -26.15 -20.34 -19.42
CA THR A 218 -27.04 -20.22 -20.59
C THR A 218 -27.65 -21.57 -20.99
N LEU A 219 -26.94 -22.68 -20.80
CA LEU A 219 -27.47 -24.03 -21.02
C LEU A 219 -28.53 -24.45 -19.97
N ALA A 220 -28.34 -24.08 -18.70
CA ALA A 220 -29.29 -24.36 -17.63
C ALA A 220 -30.60 -23.53 -17.76
N GLY A 221 -30.54 -22.34 -18.36
CA GLY A 221 -31.73 -21.52 -18.65
C GLY A 221 -32.63 -22.06 -19.77
N ASN A 222 -32.15 -22.99 -20.59
CA ASN A 222 -32.88 -23.53 -21.74
C ASN A 222 -33.65 -24.83 -21.47
N GLN A 223 -33.71 -25.32 -20.22
CA GLN A 223 -34.50 -26.52 -19.86
C GLN A 223 -35.78 -26.24 -19.06
N GLY A 224 -36.17 -24.97 -18.91
CA GLY A 224 -37.44 -24.58 -18.30
C GLY A 224 -38.44 -24.07 -19.35
N GLU A 225 -39.43 -24.91 -19.66
CA GLU A 225 -40.72 -24.59 -20.29
C GLU A 225 -40.74 -23.80 -21.62
N MET A 226 -41.02 -24.56 -22.67
CA MET A 226 -41.54 -24.09 -23.95
C MET A 226 -42.91 -23.41 -23.74
N SER A 227 -42.96 -22.09 -23.83
CA SER A 227 -44.20 -21.37 -24.18
C SER A 227 -43.93 -20.39 -25.32
N GLN A 228 -44.57 -20.67 -26.46
CA GLN A 228 -44.61 -19.79 -27.63
C GLN A 228 -45.27 -18.46 -27.25
N HIS A 229 -44.51 -17.37 -27.25
CA HIS A 229 -45.05 -16.09 -27.68
C HIS A 229 -43.99 -15.27 -28.42
N SER A 230 -44.29 -15.02 -29.69
CA SER A 230 -43.62 -14.04 -30.53
C SER A 230 -43.79 -12.65 -29.90
N GLY A 231 -42.71 -12.11 -29.36
CA GLY A 231 -42.66 -10.77 -28.79
C GLY A 231 -41.31 -10.15 -29.07
N ARG A 232 -41.31 -9.09 -29.89
CA ARG A 232 -40.16 -8.24 -30.21
C ARG A 232 -39.26 -8.00 -28.99
N TYR A 233 -37.99 -8.36 -29.11
CA TYR A 233 -36.94 -7.83 -28.25
C TYR A 233 -36.78 -6.33 -28.52
N ALA A 234 -37.48 -5.51 -27.75
CA ALA A 234 -37.08 -4.12 -27.55
C ALA A 234 -35.94 -4.16 -26.53
N SER A 235 -34.73 -3.85 -27.00
CA SER A 235 -33.57 -3.63 -26.14
C SER A 235 -33.87 -2.48 -25.19
N ILE A 236 -34.23 -2.78 -23.94
CA ILE A 236 -34.22 -1.79 -22.87
C ILE A 236 -32.76 -1.67 -22.44
N GLY A 237 -32.00 -0.87 -23.19
CA GLY A 237 -30.76 -0.32 -22.69
C GLY A 237 -31.10 0.51 -21.46
N ALA A 238 -30.78 0.00 -20.27
CA ALA A 238 -30.73 0.81 -19.07
C ALA A 238 -29.61 1.82 -19.25
N ALA A 239 -29.93 2.97 -19.86
CA ALA A 239 -29.11 4.15 -19.78
C ALA A 239 -29.16 4.61 -18.32
N ILE A 240 -28.26 4.07 -17.49
CA ILE A 240 -27.97 4.64 -16.19
C ILE A 240 -27.39 6.01 -16.50
N SER A 241 -28.23 7.03 -16.43
CA SER A 241 -27.77 8.40 -16.64
C SER A 241 -26.72 8.68 -15.56
N LEU A 242 -25.61 9.29 -15.96
CA LEU A 242 -24.56 9.77 -15.06
C LEU A 242 -25.14 10.64 -13.92
N SER A 243 -26.34 11.23 -14.08
CA SER A 243 -26.98 12.05 -13.04
C SER A 243 -27.53 11.23 -11.87
N GLY A 244 -27.91 9.95 -12.08
CA GLY A 244 -28.39 9.08 -11.01
C GLY A 244 -27.29 8.68 -10.03
N ILE A 245 -26.09 8.39 -10.55
CA ILE A 245 -24.91 8.05 -9.76
C ILE A 245 -24.41 9.27 -8.97
N LEU A 246 -24.39 10.46 -9.58
CA LEU A 246 -24.06 11.73 -8.91
C LEU A 246 -25.02 12.05 -7.75
N SER A 247 -26.31 11.73 -7.91
CA SER A 247 -27.31 12.00 -6.87
C SER A 247 -27.10 11.15 -5.61
N ILE A 248 -26.65 9.90 -5.77
CA ILE A 248 -26.31 9.00 -4.65
C ILE A 248 -25.09 9.53 -3.89
N PHE A 249 -24.06 10.00 -4.60
CA PHE A 249 -22.88 10.60 -3.97
C PHE A 249 -23.20 11.88 -3.19
N ILE A 250 -24.08 12.74 -3.72
CA ILE A 250 -24.54 13.95 -3.00
C ILE A 250 -25.34 13.58 -1.74
N PHE A 251 -26.16 12.52 -1.80
CA PHE A 251 -26.94 12.06 -0.66
C PHE A 251 -26.04 11.48 0.44
N LEU A 252 -25.05 10.66 0.08
CA LEU A 252 -24.04 10.13 1.01
C LEU A 252 -23.16 11.24 1.60
N TYR A 253 -22.80 12.25 0.80
CA TYR A 253 -22.05 13.42 1.26
C TYR A 253 -22.82 14.23 2.33
N LYS A 254 -24.15 14.33 2.22
CA LYS A 254 -24.99 15.07 3.18
C LYS A 254 -25.40 14.28 4.42
N THR A 255 -25.55 12.95 4.31
CA THR A 255 -26.11 12.11 5.39
C THR A 255 -25.06 11.39 6.23
N THR A 256 -23.81 11.38 5.79
CA THR A 256 -22.68 10.72 6.48
C THR A 256 -21.60 11.74 6.86
N ASN A 257 -20.81 11.46 7.92
CA ASN A 257 -19.67 12.28 8.33
C ASN A 257 -18.55 12.40 7.25
N LEU A 258 -18.66 11.67 6.14
CA LEU A 258 -17.77 11.74 4.98
C LEU A 258 -17.68 13.16 4.39
N GLY A 259 -18.77 13.93 4.40
CA GLY A 259 -18.76 15.29 3.87
C GLY A 259 -17.92 16.26 4.70
N SER A 260 -17.96 16.15 6.03
CA SER A 260 -17.10 16.90 6.94
C SER A 260 -15.63 16.54 6.72
N ILE A 261 -15.32 15.25 6.58
CA ILE A 261 -13.95 14.73 6.41
C ILE A 261 -13.36 15.20 5.07
N LEU A 262 -14.11 15.09 3.98
CA LEU A 262 -13.66 15.55 2.65
C LEU A 262 -13.48 17.08 2.61
N ASN A 263 -14.36 17.83 3.28
CA ASN A 263 -14.24 19.29 3.35
C ASN A 263 -13.00 19.71 4.15
N THR A 264 -12.66 19.02 5.26
CA THR A 264 -11.42 19.27 6.02
C THR A 264 -10.17 18.98 5.17
N LEU A 265 -10.17 17.89 4.38
CA LEU A 265 -9.06 17.55 3.49
C LEU A 265 -8.89 18.58 2.35
N ILE A 266 -9.98 19.05 1.73
CA ILE A 266 -9.93 20.05 0.64
C ILE A 266 -9.58 21.44 1.17
N GLN A 267 -10.12 21.83 2.33
CA GLN A 267 -9.82 23.11 2.97
C GLN A 267 -8.34 23.19 3.39
N ASN A 268 -7.76 22.09 3.87
CA ASN A 268 -6.32 22.03 4.18
C ASN A 268 -5.45 22.13 2.92
N LYS A 269 -5.88 21.52 1.80
CA LYS A 269 -5.16 21.60 0.51
C LYS A 269 -5.21 22.99 -0.13
N THR A 270 -6.35 23.69 -0.04
CA THR A 270 -6.52 25.05 -0.60
C THR A 270 -5.84 26.13 0.24
N LYS A 271 -5.80 25.98 1.56
CA LYS A 271 -5.03 26.86 2.47
C LYS A 271 -3.52 26.75 2.19
N PHE A 272 -3.05 25.56 1.83
CA PHE A 272 -1.65 25.34 1.41
C PHE A 272 -1.33 25.96 0.04
N GLY A 273 -2.30 25.96 -0.89
CA GLY A 273 -2.15 26.58 -2.22
C GLY A 273 -2.12 28.11 -2.21
N LYS A 274 -2.87 28.77 -1.30
CA LYS A 274 -2.85 30.24 -1.14
C LYS A 274 -1.57 30.76 -0.49
N ASN A 275 -0.93 29.98 0.40
CA ASN A 275 0.34 30.38 1.01
C ASN A 275 1.54 30.30 0.06
N LEU A 276 1.37 29.78 -1.16
CA LEU A 276 2.41 29.69 -2.20
C LEU A 276 2.28 30.81 -3.26
N SER A 277 1.19 31.59 -3.26
CA SER A 277 0.98 32.66 -4.25
C SER A 277 1.32 34.07 -3.75
N ASP A 278 1.57 34.24 -2.45
CA ASP A 278 1.73 35.56 -1.81
C ASP A 278 3.19 35.90 -1.43
N GLU A 279 4.19 35.24 -2.04
CA GLU A 279 5.59 35.69 -1.93
C GLU A 279 5.93 36.56 -3.16
N GLU A 280 5.57 37.83 -3.02
CA GLU A 280 5.79 38.93 -3.96
C GLU A 280 7.29 39.21 -4.12
N TYR A 281 7.75 39.23 -5.37
CA TYR A 281 9.10 39.63 -5.79
C TYR A 281 9.38 41.07 -5.33
N HIS A 282 10.23 41.24 -4.31
CA HIS A 282 10.93 42.51 -4.09
C HIS A 282 12.33 42.46 -4.72
N GLU A 283 12.38 43.03 -5.91
CA GLU A 283 13.56 43.53 -6.59
C GLU A 283 14.16 44.68 -5.75
N THR A 284 15.39 44.51 -5.23
CA THR A 284 16.21 45.64 -4.78
C THR A 284 17.57 45.56 -5.44
N LEU A 285 17.66 46.32 -6.51
CA LEU A 285 18.88 46.73 -7.18
C LEU A 285 19.36 48.00 -6.46
N GLU A 286 20.38 47.90 -5.62
CA GLU A 286 21.16 49.06 -5.18
C GLU A 286 22.65 48.73 -5.19
N ASP A 287 23.34 49.52 -6.01
CA ASP A 287 24.78 49.67 -6.18
C ASP A 287 25.55 49.70 -4.85
N ILE A 288 26.80 49.19 -4.84
CA ILE A 288 27.95 49.92 -4.31
C ILE A 288 29.24 49.27 -4.83
N SER A 289 30.04 50.14 -5.42
CA SER A 289 31.41 49.96 -5.86
C SER A 289 32.40 50.00 -4.67
N GLY A 290 33.44 49.17 -4.75
CA GLY A 290 34.80 49.56 -4.36
C GLY A 290 35.28 49.34 -2.93
N SER A 291 36.48 48.74 -2.87
CA SER A 291 37.57 48.97 -1.87
C SER A 291 37.66 48.10 -0.60
N SER A 292 38.57 47.12 -0.70
CA SER A 292 39.76 46.83 0.13
C SER A 292 39.69 46.61 1.66
N HIS A 293 40.44 45.56 2.05
CA HIS A 293 41.16 45.30 3.31
C HIS A 293 40.52 44.50 4.46
N SER A 294 40.86 43.21 4.45
CA SER A 294 41.54 42.41 5.51
C SER A 294 41.14 42.59 6.98
N VAL A 295 40.53 41.55 7.56
CA VAL A 295 40.83 41.08 8.92
C VAL A 295 40.78 39.55 8.95
N ALA A 296 41.90 38.94 9.34
CA ALA A 296 42.10 37.51 9.48
C ALA A 296 41.57 37.02 10.84
N TYR A 297 40.88 35.88 10.86
CA TYR A 297 40.58 35.14 12.08
C TYR A 297 41.62 34.03 12.25
N ASN A 298 42.46 34.13 13.27
CA ASN A 298 43.36 33.05 13.70
C ASN A 298 42.64 32.20 14.76
N VAL A 299 42.46 30.92 14.44
CA VAL A 299 42.12 29.84 15.36
C VAL A 299 43.44 29.27 15.90
N LEU A 300 43.56 29.07 17.22
CA LEU A 300 44.61 28.21 17.77
C LEU A 300 44.07 27.37 18.94
N TYR A 301 44.34 26.06 18.85
CA TYR A 301 43.97 25.01 19.79
C TYR A 301 44.93 24.91 20.98
N ASN A 302 44.41 24.30 22.05
CA ASN A 302 45.03 23.91 23.33
C ASN A 302 46.50 23.47 23.30
N THR A 303 47.22 23.78 24.39
CA THR A 303 48.21 22.85 24.95
C THR A 303 48.29 22.99 26.47
N SER A 304 48.18 21.85 27.14
CA SER A 304 48.44 21.55 28.54
C SER A 304 49.93 21.70 28.91
N GLY A 305 50.22 21.93 30.20
CA GLY A 305 51.58 21.81 30.74
C GLY A 305 51.72 22.33 32.17
N ASP A 306 51.94 21.40 33.10
CA ASP A 306 52.23 21.57 34.52
C ASP A 306 53.46 22.45 34.81
N TYR A 307 53.41 23.25 35.89
CA TYR A 307 54.20 23.12 37.14
C TYR A 307 53.86 24.28 38.10
#